data_AF-A0A2I2KN28-F1
#
_entry.id   AF-A0A2I2KN28-F1
#
_cell.length_a   1.000
_cell.length_b   1.000
_cell.length_c   1.000
_cell.angle_alpha   90.00
_cell.angle_beta   90.00
_cell.angle_gamma   90.00
#
_symmetry.space_group_name_H-M   'P 1'
#
loop_
_entity.id
_entity.type
_entity.pdbx_description
1 polymer ?
#
loop_
_entity_poly.entity_id
_entity_poly.type
_entity_poly.pdbx_seq_one_letter_code
_entity_poly.pdbx_strand_id
1 'polypeptide(L)'
;MTGDRGRVSTDLRVGCGDDGRVGFGEVMDHPWDEDALCAVCPGQVHDPGRFDVVDGPQPGCRYDSTTGYRREAASGVPVCIHPERIGVRPGRYASAGERWPAPTSSGAAVGPMPTDADALAGWVTALVRHAGPGRVDVVLGDAEREAARSFPAEVVVEALRAALSAL
;
A
#
# COMPACT_ATOMS: atom_id res chain seq x y z
N MET A 1 -27.43 65.69 -34.26
CA MET A 1 -25.96 65.58 -34.14
C MET A 1 -25.65 64.80 -32.88
N THR A 2 -25.11 63.60 -33.09
CA THR A 2 -24.39 62.70 -32.17
C THR A 2 -24.96 62.42 -30.79
N GLY A 3 -25.56 61.23 -30.66
CA GLY A 3 -25.67 60.51 -29.40
C GLY A 3 -24.47 59.58 -29.16
N ASP A 4 -24.51 59.02 -27.96
CA ASP A 4 -23.94 57.75 -27.48
C ASP A 4 -22.52 57.72 -26.89
N ARG A 5 -22.49 57.49 -25.58
CA ARG A 5 -21.47 56.71 -24.88
C ARG A 5 -22.16 55.92 -23.76
N GLY A 6 -21.98 54.60 -23.77
CA GLY A 6 -21.64 53.89 -22.54
C GLY A 6 -22.49 52.70 -22.11
N ARG A 7 -22.58 51.67 -22.96
CA ARG A 7 -22.25 50.26 -22.67
C ARG A 7 -22.47 49.74 -21.22
N VAL A 8 -23.40 48.79 -21.05
CA VAL A 8 -23.22 47.61 -20.18
C VAL A 8 -23.76 46.37 -20.89
N SER A 9 -22.85 45.44 -21.16
CA SER A 9 -23.01 44.05 -21.61
C SER A 9 -22.65 43.20 -20.37
N THR A 10 -23.20 42.05 -20.02
CA THR A 10 -23.95 41.01 -20.72
C THR A 10 -24.69 40.22 -19.62
N ASP A 11 -26.00 40.09 -19.72
CA ASP A 11 -26.74 38.97 -19.12
C ASP A 11 -26.43 37.70 -19.93
N LEU A 12 -26.16 36.57 -19.27
CA LEU A 12 -26.86 35.33 -19.60
C LEU A 12 -26.67 34.23 -18.53
N ARG A 13 -27.76 34.02 -17.81
CA ARG A 13 -28.28 32.78 -17.21
C ARG A 13 -27.51 31.48 -17.52
N VAL A 14 -27.14 30.75 -16.46
CA VAL A 14 -26.97 29.29 -16.50
C VAL A 14 -28.05 28.68 -15.61
N GLY A 15 -28.98 27.96 -16.23
CA GLY A 15 -29.99 27.14 -15.57
C GLY A 15 -29.63 25.64 -15.66
N CYS A 16 -30.21 24.89 -14.73
CA CYS A 16 -30.22 23.44 -14.50
C CYS A 16 -29.89 22.48 -15.66
N GLY A 17 -29.09 21.46 -15.28
CA GLY A 17 -29.42 20.03 -15.43
C GLY A 17 -28.99 19.33 -16.73
N ASP A 18 -28.07 18.37 -16.62
CA ASP A 18 -28.22 16.99 -17.14
C ASP A 18 -26.93 16.18 -16.80
N ASP A 19 -27.08 15.22 -15.88
CA ASP A 19 -26.45 13.90 -15.79
C ASP A 19 -25.09 13.64 -16.47
N GLY A 20 -24.05 14.33 -16.01
CA GLY A 20 -22.66 13.95 -16.26
C GLY A 20 -22.18 12.76 -15.42
N ARG A 21 -22.82 11.58 -15.53
CA ARG A 21 -22.22 10.33 -15.03
C ARG A 21 -21.05 9.94 -15.94
N VAL A 22 -19.87 10.46 -15.66
CA VAL A 22 -18.64 9.70 -15.91
C VAL A 22 -18.53 8.68 -14.77
N GLY A 23 -18.88 7.44 -15.08
CA GLY A 23 -18.61 6.32 -14.18
C GLY A 23 -17.10 6.11 -14.12
N PHE A 24 -16.42 6.84 -13.23
CA PHE A 24 -15.19 6.33 -12.64
C PHE A 24 -15.64 5.10 -11.86
N GLY A 25 -15.22 3.92 -12.32
CA GLY A 25 -15.45 2.67 -11.59
C GLY A 25 -15.10 2.90 -10.13
N GLU A 26 -15.94 2.39 -9.23
CA GLU A 26 -15.65 2.35 -7.79
C GLU A 26 -14.20 1.94 -7.62
N VAL A 27 -13.35 2.87 -7.19
CA VAL A 27 -12.02 2.55 -6.72
C VAL A 27 -12.28 1.69 -5.50
N MET A 28 -12.17 0.38 -5.68
CA MET A 28 -12.26 -0.54 -4.56
C MET A 28 -11.05 -0.21 -3.68
N ASP A 29 -11.33 0.30 -2.48
CA ASP A 29 -10.33 0.66 -1.48
C ASP A 29 -9.72 -0.65 -0.95
N HIS A 30 -8.84 -1.23 -1.75
CA HIS A 30 -8.16 -2.45 -1.44
C HIS A 30 -7.02 -2.16 -0.45
N PRO A 31 -6.76 -3.05 0.52
CA PRO A 31 -5.72 -2.82 1.53
C PRO A 31 -4.29 -2.94 0.98
N TRP A 32 -4.12 -3.14 -0.33
CA TRP A 32 -2.85 -3.27 -1.03
C TRP A 32 -2.69 -2.16 -2.06
N ASP A 33 -1.44 -1.81 -2.33
CA ASP A 33 -1.07 -0.90 -3.42
C ASP A 33 -1.26 -1.59 -4.77
N GLU A 34 -2.20 -1.11 -5.58
CA GLU A 34 -2.56 -1.67 -6.89
C GLU A 34 -1.38 -1.66 -7.87
N ASP A 35 -0.53 -0.63 -7.80
CA ASP A 35 0.66 -0.50 -8.66
C ASP A 35 1.77 -1.48 -8.25
N ALA A 36 1.74 -1.97 -7.01
CA ALA A 36 2.69 -2.95 -6.50
C ALA A 36 2.29 -4.40 -6.81
N LEU A 37 1.06 -4.67 -7.25
CA LEU A 37 0.59 -6.01 -7.58
C LEU A 37 1.20 -6.54 -8.87
N CYS A 38 1.41 -7.86 -8.94
CA CYS A 38 1.77 -8.48 -10.22
C CYS A 38 0.56 -8.48 -11.19
N ALA A 39 0.84 -8.45 -12.49
CA ALA A 39 -0.19 -8.40 -13.53
C ALA A 39 -1.18 -9.60 -13.53
N VAL A 40 -0.81 -10.70 -12.86
CA VAL A 40 -1.61 -11.93 -12.75
C VAL A 40 -2.17 -12.14 -11.33
N CYS A 41 -2.14 -11.09 -10.50
CA CYS A 41 -2.65 -11.15 -9.13
C CYS A 41 -4.19 -11.15 -9.14
N PRO A 42 -4.86 -12.07 -8.43
CA PRO A 42 -6.32 -12.00 -8.30
C PRO A 42 -6.78 -10.73 -7.57
N GLY A 43 -5.94 -10.11 -6.73
CA GLY A 43 -6.25 -8.85 -6.05
C GLY A 43 -6.41 -7.64 -6.98
N GLN A 44 -6.11 -7.77 -8.27
CA GLN A 44 -6.43 -6.75 -9.29
C GLN A 44 -7.92 -6.69 -9.63
N VAL A 45 -8.68 -7.75 -9.33
CA VAL A 45 -10.08 -7.90 -9.76
C VAL A 45 -11.00 -8.50 -8.68
N HIS A 46 -10.45 -8.87 -7.53
CA HIS A 46 -11.18 -9.53 -6.44
C HIS A 46 -10.96 -8.83 -5.12
N ASP A 47 -12.05 -8.69 -4.34
CA ASP A 47 -12.03 -8.15 -2.99
C ASP A 47 -11.21 -9.00 -2.00
N PRO A 48 -10.76 -8.39 -0.88
CA PRO A 48 -10.30 -9.12 0.30
C PRO A 48 -11.22 -10.29 0.68
N GLY A 49 -10.64 -11.47 0.81
CA GLY A 49 -11.37 -12.70 1.16
C GLY A 49 -12.05 -13.42 0.00
N ARG A 50 -11.93 -12.92 -1.24
CA ARG A 50 -12.43 -13.59 -2.46
C ARG A 50 -11.40 -14.46 -3.17
N PHE A 51 -10.19 -14.51 -2.65
CA PHE A 51 -9.12 -15.39 -3.11
C PHE A 51 -8.33 -15.95 -1.92
N ASP A 52 -7.64 -17.06 -2.15
CA ASP A 52 -6.70 -17.64 -1.18
C ASP A 52 -5.30 -17.05 -1.37
N VAL A 53 -4.53 -17.02 -0.29
CA VAL A 53 -3.11 -16.64 -0.33
C VAL A 53 -2.27 -17.85 0.08
N VAL A 54 -1.34 -18.27 -0.77
CA VAL A 54 -0.41 -19.37 -0.49
C VAL A 54 1.02 -18.87 -0.56
N ASP A 55 1.91 -19.59 0.11
CA ASP A 55 3.34 -19.28 0.10
C ASP A 55 4.02 -19.89 -1.12
N GLY A 56 4.15 -19.09 -2.17
CA GLY A 56 4.84 -19.44 -3.40
C GLY A 56 4.07 -20.39 -4.35
N PRO A 57 4.68 -20.76 -5.48
CA PRO A 57 4.07 -21.65 -6.47
C PRO A 57 3.79 -23.05 -5.91
N GLN A 58 2.56 -23.53 -6.10
CA GLN A 58 2.12 -24.86 -5.65
C GLN A 58 1.67 -25.68 -6.87
N PRO A 59 1.89 -27.01 -6.93
CA PRO A 59 1.47 -27.85 -8.05
C PRO A 59 -0.04 -27.81 -8.35
N GLY A 60 -0.84 -27.56 -7.30
CA GLY A 60 -2.29 -27.41 -7.39
C GLY A 60 -2.77 -26.02 -7.79
N CYS A 61 -1.90 -25.01 -7.86
CA CYS A 61 -2.27 -23.61 -8.13
C CYS A 61 -1.73 -23.16 -9.49
N ARG A 62 -2.53 -23.37 -10.54
CA ARG A 62 -2.11 -23.20 -11.93
C ARG A 62 -2.59 -21.87 -12.48
N TYR A 63 -1.80 -21.28 -13.39
CA TYR A 63 -2.23 -20.11 -14.13
C TYR A 63 -3.35 -20.50 -15.11
N ASP A 64 -4.42 -19.72 -15.09
CA ASP A 64 -5.56 -19.85 -15.99
C ASP A 64 -5.58 -18.65 -16.94
N SER A 65 -5.30 -18.89 -18.22
CA SER A 65 -5.23 -17.83 -19.24
C SER A 65 -6.58 -17.22 -19.58
N THR A 66 -7.69 -17.88 -19.25
CA THR A 66 -9.03 -17.35 -19.50
C THR A 66 -9.39 -16.29 -18.47
N THR A 67 -8.99 -16.48 -17.22
CA THR A 67 -9.27 -15.55 -16.12
C THR A 67 -8.13 -14.57 -15.85
N GLY A 68 -6.91 -14.87 -16.28
CA GLY A 68 -5.74 -13.99 -16.16
C GLY A 68 -5.00 -14.10 -14.82
N TYR A 69 -5.34 -15.08 -13.97
CA TYR A 69 -4.70 -15.30 -12.67
C TYR A 69 -4.59 -16.79 -12.34
N ARG A 70 -3.96 -17.13 -11.21
CA ARG A 70 -3.84 -18.51 -10.76
C ARG A 70 -5.10 -18.98 -10.05
N ARG A 71 -5.45 -20.24 -10.24
CA ARG A 71 -6.58 -20.90 -9.57
C ARG A 71 -6.15 -22.24 -8.97
N GLU A 72 -6.74 -22.59 -7.85
CA GLU A 72 -6.58 -23.93 -7.29
C GLU A 72 -7.35 -24.94 -8.15
N ALA A 73 -6.70 -26.01 -8.58
CA ALA A 73 -7.27 -26.99 -9.49
C ALA A 73 -8.47 -27.76 -8.91
N ALA A 74 -8.53 -27.93 -7.59
CA ALA A 74 -9.60 -28.69 -6.93
C ALA A 74 -10.86 -27.84 -6.70
N SER A 75 -10.73 -26.64 -6.14
CA SER A 75 -11.87 -25.76 -5.85
C SER A 75 -12.19 -24.74 -6.94
N GLY A 76 -11.24 -24.42 -7.82
CA GLY A 76 -11.33 -23.29 -8.73
C GLY A 76 -11.20 -21.92 -8.03
N VAL A 77 -10.86 -21.86 -6.75
CA VAL A 77 -10.70 -20.58 -6.06
C VAL A 77 -9.49 -19.83 -6.63
N PRO A 78 -9.57 -18.50 -6.87
CA PRO A 78 -8.41 -17.70 -7.26
C PRO A 78 -7.33 -17.73 -6.17
N VAL A 79 -6.07 -17.71 -6.56
CA VAL A 79 -4.93 -17.84 -5.63
C VAL A 79 -3.87 -16.80 -5.92
N CYS A 80 -3.48 -16.05 -4.89
CA CYS A 80 -2.23 -15.28 -4.89
C CYS A 80 -1.11 -16.13 -4.29
N ILE A 81 0.05 -16.14 -4.93
CA ILE A 81 1.26 -16.87 -4.47
C ILE A 81 2.28 -15.94 -3.77
N HIS A 82 1.98 -14.64 -3.70
CA HIS A 82 2.86 -13.59 -3.19
C HIS A 82 2.21 -12.92 -1.98
N PRO A 83 2.26 -13.53 -0.78
CA PRO A 83 1.67 -12.96 0.44
C PRO A 83 2.19 -11.55 0.74
N GLU A 84 3.46 -11.28 0.43
CA GLU A 84 4.12 -9.99 0.63
C GLU A 84 3.54 -8.86 -0.22
N ARG A 85 2.97 -9.18 -1.40
CA ARG A 85 2.32 -8.20 -2.28
C ARG A 85 0.92 -7.82 -1.80
N ILE A 86 0.25 -8.73 -1.10
CA ILE A 86 -1.09 -8.54 -0.52
C ILE A 86 -1.00 -7.98 0.90
N GLY A 87 0.13 -8.18 1.59
CA GLY A 87 0.31 -7.74 2.97
C GLY A 87 -0.43 -8.61 4.00
N VAL A 88 -0.77 -9.85 3.66
CA VAL A 88 -1.43 -10.80 4.58
C VAL A 88 -0.68 -12.12 4.65
N ARG A 89 -0.82 -12.83 5.77
CA ARG A 89 -0.30 -14.19 5.92
C ARG A 89 -0.95 -15.13 4.89
N PRO A 90 -0.28 -16.22 4.49
CA PRO A 90 -0.93 -17.31 3.77
C PRO A 90 -2.15 -17.82 4.56
N GLY A 91 -3.25 -18.04 3.84
CA GLY A 91 -4.55 -18.39 4.41
C GLY A 91 -5.57 -18.80 3.35
N ARG A 92 -6.55 -19.60 3.76
CA ARG A 92 -7.61 -20.15 2.90
C ARG A 92 -8.89 -19.35 3.07
N TYR A 93 -8.79 -18.07 2.73
CA TYR A 93 -9.84 -17.08 2.99
C TYR A 93 -11.11 -17.33 2.19
N ALA A 94 -10.97 -17.69 0.91
CA ALA A 94 -12.12 -17.93 0.05
C ALA A 94 -12.55 -19.40 0.08
N SER A 95 -11.61 -20.34 0.02
CA SER A 95 -11.94 -21.76 -0.07
C SER A 95 -12.41 -22.37 1.25
N ALA A 96 -11.85 -21.93 2.38
CA ALA A 96 -12.20 -22.43 3.71
C ALA A 96 -12.98 -21.41 4.55
N GLY A 97 -13.25 -20.21 4.01
CA GLY A 97 -13.94 -19.15 4.75
C GLY A 97 -13.13 -18.61 5.92
N GLU A 98 -11.79 -18.75 5.89
CA GLU A 98 -10.94 -18.14 6.91
C GLU A 98 -11.16 -16.63 6.94
N ARG A 99 -11.25 -16.06 8.15
CA ARG A 99 -11.49 -14.63 8.30
C ARG A 99 -10.32 -13.85 7.68
N TRP A 100 -10.63 -12.96 6.74
CA TRP A 100 -9.64 -12.02 6.23
C TRP A 100 -9.07 -11.18 7.39
N PRO A 101 -7.74 -11.06 7.53
CA PRO A 101 -7.16 -10.28 8.61
C PRO A 101 -7.67 -8.85 8.51
N ALA A 102 -8.16 -8.30 9.63
CA ALA A 102 -8.38 -6.86 9.69
C ALA A 102 -7.05 -6.18 9.34
N PRO A 103 -7.05 -5.07 8.59
CA PRO A 103 -5.83 -4.32 8.34
C PRO A 103 -5.22 -4.02 9.71
N THR A 104 -4.12 -4.70 10.01
CA THR A 104 -3.30 -4.36 11.16
C THR A 104 -2.86 -2.94 10.88
N SER A 105 -3.42 -1.98 11.61
CA SER A 105 -2.83 -0.66 11.72
C SER A 105 -1.35 -0.91 11.93
N SER A 106 -0.53 -0.47 10.97
CA SER A 106 0.92 -0.60 11.02
C SER A 106 1.34 -0.32 12.46
N GLY A 107 2.00 -1.32 13.08
CA GLY A 107 2.11 -1.43 14.54
C GLY A 107 2.46 -0.09 15.18
N ALA A 108 1.81 0.19 16.31
CA ALA A 108 1.92 1.40 17.12
C ALA A 108 3.12 2.26 16.73
N ALA A 109 2.84 3.47 16.19
CA ALA A 109 3.84 4.40 15.70
C ALA A 109 5.08 4.33 16.59
N VAL A 110 6.21 3.89 16.01
CA VAL A 110 7.48 3.87 16.73
C VAL A 110 7.62 5.25 17.37
N GLY A 111 7.87 5.27 18.68
CA GLY A 111 7.89 6.51 19.45
C GLY A 111 8.81 7.56 18.83
N PRO A 112 8.72 8.83 19.28
CA PRO A 112 9.53 9.89 18.71
C PRO A 112 11.02 9.52 18.74
N MET A 113 11.78 10.08 17.79
CA MET A 113 13.23 9.88 17.75
C MET A 113 13.83 10.21 19.12
N PRO A 114 14.66 9.32 19.69
CA PRO A 114 15.27 9.57 20.99
C PRO A 114 16.21 10.77 20.91
N THR A 115 16.36 11.48 22.03
CA THR A 115 17.39 12.53 22.18
C THR A 115 18.74 11.96 22.64
N ASP A 116 18.77 10.70 23.05
CA ASP A 116 19.97 9.98 23.48
C ASP A 116 20.54 9.13 22.33
N ALA A 117 21.84 9.25 22.11
CA ALA A 117 22.56 8.55 21.04
C ALA A 117 22.54 7.02 21.24
N ASP A 118 22.62 6.56 22.49
CA ASP A 118 22.66 5.13 22.80
C ASP A 118 21.33 4.42 22.49
N ALA A 119 20.22 5.17 22.47
CA ALA A 119 18.89 4.66 22.13
C ALA A 119 18.59 4.66 20.62
N LEU A 120 19.42 5.35 19.81
CA LEU A 120 19.14 5.57 18.39
C LEU A 120 19.11 4.26 17.58
N ALA A 121 20.04 3.34 17.85
CA ALA A 121 20.08 2.04 17.17
C ALA A 121 18.81 1.22 17.45
N GLY A 122 18.34 1.19 18.70
CA GLY A 122 17.11 0.48 19.08
C GLY A 122 15.87 1.07 18.41
N TRP A 123 15.82 2.40 18.30
CA TRP A 123 14.75 3.09 17.59
C TRP A 123 14.74 2.77 16.08
N VAL A 124 15.91 2.78 15.41
CA VAL A 124 16.02 2.38 14.00
C VAL A 124 15.62 0.92 13.79
N THR A 125 16.07 0.00 14.66
CA THR A 125 15.65 -1.41 14.60
C THR A 125 14.14 -1.55 14.72
N ALA A 126 13.50 -0.78 15.62
CA ALA A 126 12.06 -0.78 15.75
C ALA A 126 11.37 -0.28 14.47
N LEU A 127 11.85 0.81 13.86
CA LEU A 127 11.34 1.31 12.59
C LEU A 127 11.41 0.26 11.48
N VAL A 128 12.56 -0.41 11.33
CA VAL A 128 12.73 -1.42 10.27
C VAL A 128 11.85 -2.65 10.52
N ARG A 129 11.70 -3.11 11.77
CA ARG A 129 10.83 -4.25 12.10
C ARG A 129 9.35 -3.97 11.83
N HIS A 130 8.92 -2.71 11.87
CA HIS A 130 7.56 -2.28 11.54
C HIS A 130 7.41 -1.81 10.09
N ALA A 131 8.50 -1.73 9.33
CA ALA A 131 8.43 -1.38 7.93
C ALA A 131 7.74 -2.52 7.16
N GLY A 132 6.73 -2.16 6.36
CA GLY A 132 6.13 -3.10 5.41
C GLY A 132 7.15 -3.59 4.38
N PRO A 133 6.89 -4.75 3.72
CA PRO A 133 7.76 -5.25 2.67
C PRO A 133 7.95 -4.19 1.56
N GLY A 134 9.20 -4.00 1.12
CA GLY A 134 9.55 -3.01 0.10
C GLY A 134 9.58 -1.55 0.57
N ARG A 135 9.50 -1.29 1.88
CA ARG A 135 9.56 0.08 2.45
C ARG A 135 10.80 0.36 3.30
N VAL A 136 11.66 -0.64 3.50
CA VAL A 136 12.81 -0.57 4.42
C VAL A 136 13.79 0.53 4.02
N ASP A 137 14.07 0.68 2.73
CA ASP A 137 14.93 1.72 2.17
C ASP A 137 14.38 3.13 2.44
N VAL A 138 13.08 3.33 2.23
CA VAL A 138 12.39 4.61 2.50
C VAL A 138 12.45 4.93 3.99
N VAL A 139 12.12 3.96 4.84
CA VAL A 139 12.12 4.11 6.30
C VAL A 139 13.51 4.43 6.83
N LEU A 140 14.56 3.74 6.34
CA LEU A 140 15.93 4.03 6.73
C LEU A 140 16.37 5.42 6.26
N GLY A 141 16.01 5.82 5.04
CA GLY A 141 16.34 7.16 4.54
C GLY A 141 15.64 8.28 5.31
N ASP A 142 14.39 8.08 5.72
CA ASP A 142 13.68 9.03 6.60
C ASP A 142 14.32 9.10 7.99
N ALA A 143 14.65 7.94 8.57
CA ALA A 143 15.30 7.86 9.88
C ALA A 143 16.68 8.53 9.89
N GLU A 144 17.49 8.32 8.84
CA GLU A 144 18.79 8.99 8.66
C GLU A 144 18.63 10.50 8.58
N ARG A 145 17.71 11.00 7.75
CA ARG A 145 17.47 12.44 7.59
C ARG A 145 17.02 13.10 8.88
N GLU A 146 16.17 12.44 9.65
CA GLU A 146 15.70 12.96 10.93
C GLU A 146 16.83 12.94 11.97
N ALA A 147 17.57 11.83 12.09
CA ALA A 147 18.68 11.71 13.03
C ALA A 147 19.81 12.70 12.73
N ALA A 148 20.13 12.93 11.46
CA ALA A 148 21.16 13.88 11.03
C ALA A 148 20.87 15.34 11.42
N ARG A 149 19.62 15.66 11.81
CA ARG A 149 19.26 17.00 12.32
C ARG A 149 19.68 17.19 13.78
N SER A 150 19.86 16.11 14.54
CA SER A 150 20.07 16.15 15.99
C SER A 150 21.36 15.48 16.44
N PHE A 151 21.94 14.60 15.62
CA PHE A 151 23.14 13.83 15.95
C PHE A 151 24.28 14.07 14.95
N PRO A 152 25.54 13.97 15.39
CA PRO A 152 26.69 13.92 14.49
C PRO A 152 26.59 12.75 13.50
N ALA A 153 27.13 12.92 12.29
CA ALA A 153 27.02 11.92 11.23
C ALA A 153 27.60 10.56 11.64
N GLU A 154 28.70 10.55 12.40
CA GLU A 154 29.33 9.33 12.91
C GLU A 154 28.39 8.53 13.82
N VAL A 155 27.62 9.21 14.66
CA VAL A 155 26.64 8.57 15.56
C VAL A 155 25.51 7.94 14.76
N VAL A 156 25.01 8.66 13.75
CA VAL A 156 23.93 8.19 12.87
C VAL A 156 24.36 6.94 12.11
N VAL A 157 25.55 6.96 11.51
CA VAL A 157 26.09 5.82 10.74
C VAL A 157 26.35 4.61 11.62
N GLU A 158 26.91 4.79 12.82
CA GLU A 158 27.10 3.67 13.76
C GLU A 158 25.76 3.09 14.22
N ALA A 159 24.76 3.92 14.51
CA ALA A 159 23.42 3.46 14.89
C ALA A 159 22.73 2.68 13.76
N LEU A 160 22.82 3.16 12.51
CA LEU A 160 22.29 2.46 11.33
C LEU A 160 22.98 1.10 11.15
N ARG A 161 24.32 1.04 11.27
CA ARG A 161 25.08 -0.21 11.16
C ARG A 161 24.70 -1.19 12.27
N ALA A 162 24.61 -0.72 13.51
CA ALA A 162 24.22 -1.53 14.65
C ALA A 162 22.80 -2.10 14.46
N ALA A 163 21.85 -1.25 14.03
CA ALA A 163 20.47 -1.66 13.80
C ALA A 163 20.36 -2.74 12.73
N LEU A 164 21.05 -2.57 11.59
CA LEU A 164 21.05 -3.54 10.48
C LEU A 164 21.74 -4.86 10.83
N SER A 165 22.72 -4.83 11.73
CA SER A 165 23.40 -6.05 12.22
C SER A 165 22.57 -6.85 13.22
N ALA A 166 21.51 -6.26 13.78
CA ALA A 166 20.64 -6.84 14.79
C ALA A 166 19.27 -7.33 14.24
N LEU A 167 19.09 -7.28 12.92
CA LEU A 167 17.92 -7.82 12.22
C LEU A 167 18.12 -9.30 11.90
#